data_AF-A0A933MAF3-F1
#
_entry.id   AF-A0A933MAF3-F1
#
_cell.length_a   1.000
_cell.length_b   1.000
_cell.length_c   1.000
_cell.angle_alpha   90.00
_cell.angle_beta   90.00
_cell.angle_gamma   90.00
#
_symmetry.space_group_name_H-M   'P 1'
#
loop_
_entity.id
_entity.type
_entity.pdbx_description
1 polymer ?
#
loop_
_entity_poly.entity_id
_entity_poly.type
_entity_poly.pdbx_seq_one_letter_code
_entity_poly.pdbx_strand_id
1 'polypeptide(L)'
;MINEQEIENLARRYGEPARATFEFAPRSLNFCDWVRRLTRRRGEIILVVPRGGNQVLLHTKPHYPENVYRLPTGGIRQAEAADDAAQREGFEEIGFTPQTLHLLGVLENVFWFDDEKVIYPSFVFQTEEFARTPQPTDPDEPISGFMDADAIELRVVAHYLSSLPAHWREWGKFRATAHTWLAEHWQD
;
A
#
# COMPACT_ATOMS: atom_id res chain seq x y z
N MET A 1 12.14 3.66 -13.92
CA MET A 1 11.24 2.82 -14.74
C MET A 1 11.01 1.53 -13.99
N ILE A 2 9.80 0.98 -14.10
CA ILE A 2 9.46 -0.29 -13.45
C ILE A 2 10.24 -1.45 -14.09
N ASN A 3 10.60 -2.46 -13.31
CA ASN A 3 11.36 -3.61 -13.80
C ASN A 3 10.40 -4.67 -14.37
N GLU A 4 10.20 -4.66 -15.68
CA GLU A 4 9.30 -5.60 -16.35
C GLU A 4 9.69 -7.06 -16.14
N GLN A 5 10.99 -7.37 -16.12
CA GLN A 5 11.46 -8.73 -15.90
C GLN A 5 11.11 -9.23 -14.49
N GLU A 6 11.15 -8.35 -13.49
CA GLU A 6 10.70 -8.67 -12.13
C GLU A 6 9.20 -8.95 -12.11
N ILE A 7 8.38 -8.14 -12.78
CA ILE A 7 6.93 -8.35 -12.84
C ILE A 7 6.61 -9.68 -13.50
N GLU A 8 7.25 -10.04 -14.61
CA GLU A 8 7.08 -11.34 -15.25
C GLU A 8 7.46 -12.51 -14.32
N ASN A 9 8.55 -12.36 -13.55
CA ASN A 9 8.98 -13.38 -12.60
C ASN A 9 7.97 -13.53 -11.46
N LEU A 10 7.46 -12.42 -10.91
CA LEU A 10 6.42 -12.42 -9.89
C LEU A 10 5.11 -12.98 -10.43
N ALA A 11 4.72 -12.62 -11.65
CA ALA A 11 3.50 -13.11 -12.29
C ALA A 11 3.50 -14.64 -12.45
N ARG A 12 4.65 -15.20 -12.91
CA ARG A 12 4.86 -16.65 -12.99
C ARG A 12 4.75 -17.35 -11.63
N ARG A 13 5.05 -16.66 -10.54
CA ARG A 13 5.11 -17.23 -9.19
C ARG A 13 3.81 -17.04 -8.39
N TYR A 14 3.14 -15.92 -8.58
CA TYR A 14 2.08 -15.42 -7.70
C TYR A 14 0.79 -15.04 -8.44
N GLY A 15 0.73 -15.20 -9.76
CA GLY A 15 -0.43 -14.89 -10.60
C GLY A 15 -0.26 -13.59 -11.40
N GLU A 16 -0.96 -13.52 -12.53
CA GLU A 16 -0.91 -12.36 -13.43
C GLU A 16 -1.55 -11.12 -12.78
N PRO A 17 -0.78 -10.02 -12.58
CA PRO A 17 -1.30 -8.82 -11.95
C PRO A 17 -2.19 -8.01 -12.88
N ALA A 18 -3.26 -7.41 -12.34
CA ALA A 18 -3.86 -6.28 -13.02
C ALA A 18 -2.90 -5.06 -12.99
N ARG A 19 -2.97 -4.21 -14.01
CA ARG A 19 -2.15 -2.99 -14.10
C ARG A 19 -3.04 -1.76 -14.04
N ALA A 20 -2.59 -0.76 -13.28
CA ALA A 20 -3.22 0.54 -13.22
C ALA A 20 -2.16 1.63 -13.11
N THR A 21 -2.50 2.83 -13.57
CA THR A 21 -1.64 4.01 -13.50
C THR A 21 -2.42 5.14 -12.85
N PHE A 22 -1.79 5.79 -11.88
CA PHE A 22 -2.34 6.94 -11.16
C PHE A 22 -1.41 8.11 -11.31
N GLU A 23 -1.95 9.24 -11.77
CA GLU A 23 -1.17 10.45 -11.98
C GLU A 23 -1.42 11.47 -10.87
N PHE A 24 -0.33 12.05 -10.39
CA PHE A 24 -0.32 13.07 -9.37
C PHE A 24 0.50 14.27 -9.86
N ALA A 25 -0.01 15.47 -9.64
CA ALA A 25 0.71 16.71 -9.85
C ALA A 25 0.93 17.40 -8.49
N PRO A 26 1.93 16.97 -7.69
CA PRO A 26 2.30 17.60 -6.43
C PRO A 26 2.42 19.12 -6.54
N ARG A 27 1.81 19.86 -5.61
CA ARG A 27 1.93 21.33 -5.54
C ARG A 27 2.52 21.81 -4.23
N SER A 28 2.41 21.05 -3.14
CA SER A 28 3.00 21.45 -1.86
C SER A 28 4.45 21.01 -1.75
N LEU A 29 5.32 21.91 -1.28
CA LEU A 29 6.73 21.61 -1.05
C LEU A 29 6.90 20.41 -0.10
N ASN A 30 6.09 20.34 0.97
CA ASN A 30 6.12 19.25 1.93
C ASN A 30 5.83 17.89 1.28
N PHE A 31 4.85 17.82 0.36
CA PHE A 31 4.55 16.59 -0.35
C PHE A 31 5.63 16.25 -1.37
N CYS A 32 6.17 17.24 -2.10
CA CYS A 32 7.30 17.03 -2.99
C CYS A 32 8.51 16.43 -2.24
N ASP A 33 8.87 16.98 -1.08
CA ASP A 33 9.95 16.47 -0.24
C ASP A 33 9.65 15.09 0.35
N TRP A 34 8.37 14.81 0.60
CA TRP A 34 7.93 13.47 0.99
C TRP A 34 8.11 12.47 -0.17
N VAL A 35 7.71 12.78 -1.41
CA VAL A 35 7.92 11.93 -2.58
C VAL A 35 9.42 11.69 -2.85
N ARG A 36 10.26 12.72 -2.69
CA ARG A 36 11.73 12.57 -2.78
C ARG A 36 12.31 11.60 -1.73
N ARG A 37 11.72 11.54 -0.53
CA ARG A 37 12.12 10.57 0.50
C ARG A 37 11.56 9.17 0.23
N LEU A 38 10.31 9.09 -0.23
CA LEU A 38 9.64 7.86 -0.62
C LEU A 38 10.49 7.09 -1.65
N THR A 39 11.02 7.80 -2.64
CA THR A 39 11.81 7.26 -3.75
C THR A 39 13.24 6.83 -3.38
N ARG A 40 13.63 6.92 -2.10
CA ARG A 40 14.79 6.18 -1.57
C ARG A 40 14.57 4.68 -1.57
N ARG A 41 13.30 4.26 -1.56
CA ARG A 41 12.85 2.89 -1.86
C ARG A 41 12.53 2.81 -3.34
N ARG A 42 12.68 1.62 -3.92
CA ARG A 42 12.44 1.42 -5.36
C ARG A 42 10.95 1.26 -5.72
N GLY A 43 10.10 1.20 -4.71
CA GLY A 43 8.66 0.99 -4.77
C GLY A 43 8.15 0.66 -3.38
N GLU A 44 6.85 0.37 -3.28
CA GLU A 44 6.25 -0.17 -2.06
C GLU A 44 5.50 -1.46 -2.34
N ILE A 45 5.30 -2.26 -1.29
CA ILE A 45 4.24 -3.26 -1.26
C ILE A 45 3.01 -2.65 -0.64
N ILE A 46 1.85 -3.15 -1.04
CA ILE A 46 0.57 -3.00 -0.37
C ILE A 46 0.16 -4.40 0.04
N LEU A 47 0.03 -4.63 1.34
CA LEU A 47 -0.30 -5.94 1.86
C LEU A 47 -1.79 -6.03 2.13
N VAL A 48 -2.47 -6.85 1.33
CA VAL A 48 -3.89 -7.17 1.49
C VAL A 48 -3.98 -8.41 2.36
N VAL A 49 -4.46 -8.24 3.59
CA VAL A 49 -4.54 -9.34 4.56
C VAL A 49 -6.01 -9.68 4.78
N PRO A 50 -6.52 -10.79 4.21
CA PRO A 50 -7.90 -11.23 4.44
C PRO A 50 -8.16 -11.54 5.91
N ARG A 51 -9.36 -11.19 6.36
CA ARG A 51 -9.81 -11.32 7.77
C ARG A 51 -11.02 -12.24 7.92
N GLY A 52 -11.38 -12.95 6.85
CA GLY A 52 -12.64 -13.68 6.72
C GLY A 52 -13.78 -12.73 6.34
N GLY A 53 -14.90 -13.30 5.88
CA GLY A 53 -16.11 -12.53 5.55
C GLY A 53 -15.89 -11.43 4.50
N ASN A 54 -14.95 -11.63 3.57
CA ASN A 54 -14.55 -10.66 2.54
C ASN A 54 -14.01 -9.33 3.07
N GLN A 55 -13.50 -9.33 4.30
CA GLN A 55 -12.86 -8.16 4.90
C GLN A 55 -11.33 -8.23 4.78
N VAL A 56 -10.69 -7.07 4.82
CA VAL A 56 -9.24 -6.90 4.83
C VAL A 56 -8.78 -6.06 6.01
N LEU A 57 -7.57 -6.31 6.47
CA LEU A 57 -6.97 -5.56 7.57
C LEU A 57 -6.51 -4.16 7.11
N LEU A 58 -6.89 -3.15 7.87
CA LEU A 58 -6.33 -1.81 7.82
C LEU A 58 -5.63 -1.50 9.15
N HIS A 59 -4.67 -0.56 9.13
CA HIS A 59 -4.00 -0.07 10.32
C HIS A 59 -4.12 1.45 10.48
N THR A 60 -3.72 1.96 11.64
CA THR A 60 -3.51 3.39 11.88
C THR A 60 -2.23 3.63 12.69
N LYS A 61 -1.67 4.84 12.61
CA LYS A 61 -0.46 5.25 13.34
C LYS A 61 -0.75 6.55 14.12
N PRO A 62 -0.15 6.78 15.31
CA PRO A 62 -0.47 7.93 16.18
C PRO A 62 -0.30 9.32 15.55
N HIS A 63 0.56 9.43 14.55
CA HIS A 63 0.86 10.69 13.88
C HIS A 63 -0.12 11.02 12.75
N TYR A 64 -1.04 10.11 12.42
CA TYR A 64 -2.10 10.40 11.46
C TYR A 64 -3.18 11.29 12.07
N PRO A 65 -3.97 11.99 11.24
CA PRO A 65 -5.22 12.59 11.70
C PRO A 65 -6.11 11.52 12.35
N GLU A 66 -6.97 11.96 13.27
CA GLU A 66 -7.90 11.07 13.96
C GLU A 66 -8.74 10.25 12.96
N ASN A 67 -8.97 8.97 13.26
CA ASN A 67 -9.74 8.03 12.44
C ASN A 67 -9.19 7.79 11.02
N VAL A 68 -7.94 8.14 10.74
CA VAL A 68 -7.28 7.76 9.48
C VAL A 68 -6.76 6.34 9.59
N TYR A 69 -7.39 5.44 8.84
CA TYR A 69 -6.91 4.09 8.59
C TYR A 69 -6.42 3.94 7.17
N ARG A 70 -5.52 2.99 6.94
CA ARG A 70 -5.05 2.63 5.61
C ARG A 70 -4.61 1.18 5.52
N LEU A 71 -4.56 0.65 4.29
CA LEU A 71 -3.90 -0.60 3.96
C LEU A 71 -2.44 -0.59 4.48
N PRO A 72 -1.96 -1.70 5.07
CA PRO A 72 -0.55 -1.90 5.38
C PRO A 72 0.31 -1.71 4.12
N THR A 73 1.43 -1.01 4.27
CA THR A 73 2.34 -0.77 3.14
C THR A 73 3.77 -0.74 3.61
N GLY A 74 4.66 -1.22 2.77
CA GLY A 74 6.06 -1.37 3.09
C GLY A 74 6.99 -0.90 1.99
N GLY A 75 8.10 -0.28 2.36
CA GLY A 75 9.06 0.23 1.38
C GLY A 75 9.99 -0.87 0.86
N ILE A 76 10.04 -1.10 -0.44
CA ILE A 76 10.94 -2.10 -1.04
C ILE A 76 12.38 -1.55 -1.09
N ARG A 77 13.33 -2.23 -0.44
CA ARG A 77 14.74 -1.81 -0.44
C ARG A 77 15.36 -1.99 -1.83
N GLN A 78 16.45 -1.27 -2.11
CA GLN A 78 17.05 -1.22 -3.47
C GLN A 78 17.45 -2.59 -4.03
N ALA A 79 17.90 -3.51 -3.18
CA ALA A 79 18.32 -4.87 -3.55
C ALA A 79 17.36 -5.97 -3.04
N GLU A 80 16.22 -5.59 -2.47
CA GLU A 80 15.22 -6.52 -1.93
C GLU A 80 14.18 -6.82 -2.99
N ALA A 81 13.77 -8.09 -3.14
CA ALA A 81 12.68 -8.47 -4.04
C ALA A 81 11.31 -8.04 -3.48
N ALA A 82 10.31 -7.81 -4.34
CA ALA A 82 9.01 -7.30 -3.87
C ALA A 82 8.26 -8.31 -2.98
N ASP A 83 8.39 -9.61 -3.26
CA ASP A 83 7.85 -10.71 -2.45
C ASP A 83 8.56 -10.83 -1.09
N ASP A 84 9.89 -10.68 -1.05
CA ASP A 84 10.65 -10.63 0.20
C ASP A 84 10.21 -9.43 1.07
N ALA A 85 9.98 -8.27 0.45
CA ALA A 85 9.44 -7.10 1.14
C ALA A 85 8.03 -7.37 1.71
N ALA A 86 7.14 -8.00 0.95
CA ALA A 86 5.80 -8.35 1.43
C ALA A 86 5.86 -9.28 2.66
N GLN A 87 6.76 -10.27 2.65
CA GLN A 87 6.93 -11.18 3.79
C GLN A 87 7.49 -10.48 5.02
N ARG A 88 8.51 -9.64 4.83
CA ARG A 88 9.12 -8.84 5.90
C ARG A 88 8.10 -7.90 6.53
N GLU A 89 7.37 -7.15 5.72
CA GLU A 89 6.44 -6.12 6.17
C GLU A 89 5.21 -6.74 6.85
N GLY A 90 4.77 -7.93 6.43
CA GLY A 90 3.79 -8.70 7.18
C GLY A 90 4.29 -9.03 8.60
N PHE A 91 5.56 -9.42 8.74
CA PHE A 91 6.14 -9.69 10.05
C PHE A 91 6.29 -8.41 10.89
N GLU A 92 6.85 -7.35 10.30
CA GLU A 92 7.12 -6.07 10.97
C GLU A 92 5.80 -5.38 11.41
N GLU A 93 4.83 -5.18 10.50
CA GLU A 93 3.60 -4.43 10.78
C GLU A 93 2.50 -5.25 11.49
N ILE A 94 2.47 -6.57 11.29
CA ILE A 94 1.33 -7.42 11.70
C ILE A 94 1.76 -8.56 12.64
N GLY A 95 3.04 -8.89 12.72
CA GLY A 95 3.53 -10.05 13.48
C GLY A 95 3.23 -11.38 12.79
N PHE A 96 3.09 -11.35 11.46
CA PHE A 96 2.66 -12.48 10.65
C PHE A 96 3.49 -12.58 9.38
N THR A 97 4.22 -13.68 9.19
CA THR A 97 4.95 -13.94 7.94
C THR A 97 4.05 -14.75 6.99
N PRO A 98 3.54 -14.15 5.90
CA PRO A 98 2.71 -14.84 4.91
C PRO A 98 3.44 -16.05 4.33
N GLN A 99 2.78 -17.20 4.33
CA GLN A 99 3.26 -18.43 3.70
C GLN A 99 2.86 -18.50 2.23
N THR A 100 1.78 -17.81 1.87
CA THR A 100 1.29 -17.70 0.50
C THR A 100 1.12 -16.24 0.12
N LEU A 101 1.45 -15.93 -1.13
CA LEU A 101 1.24 -14.62 -1.72
C LEU A 101 0.52 -14.78 -3.06
N HIS A 102 -0.40 -13.87 -3.33
CA HIS A 102 -1.01 -13.67 -4.64
C HIS A 102 -0.72 -12.24 -5.09
N LEU A 103 -0.17 -12.08 -6.28
CA LEU A 103 0.07 -10.76 -6.84
C LEU A 103 -1.23 -10.28 -7.51
N LEU A 104 -1.96 -9.39 -6.84
CA LEU A 104 -3.23 -8.88 -7.35
C LEU A 104 -3.02 -7.78 -8.39
N GLY A 105 -2.00 -6.94 -8.19
CA GLY A 105 -1.80 -5.80 -9.08
C GLY A 105 -0.46 -5.10 -8.93
N VAL A 106 -0.14 -4.33 -9.96
CA VAL A 106 0.99 -3.41 -9.99
C VAL A 106 0.45 -2.03 -10.34
N LEU A 107 0.53 -1.12 -9.38
CA LEU A 107 0.01 0.25 -9.50
C LEU A 107 1.16 1.21 -9.76
N GLU A 108 1.19 1.84 -10.92
CA GLU A 108 2.20 2.84 -11.26
C GLU A 108 1.75 4.22 -10.81
N ASN A 109 2.40 4.75 -9.77
CA ASN A 109 2.13 6.11 -9.30
C ASN A 109 3.10 7.08 -9.97
N VAL A 110 2.57 7.94 -10.83
CA VAL A 110 3.34 8.91 -11.62
C VAL A 110 3.21 10.28 -10.94
N PHE A 111 4.31 10.77 -10.39
CA PHE A 111 4.41 12.11 -9.80
C PHE A 111 5.06 13.07 -10.81
N TRP A 112 4.32 14.07 -11.25
CA TRP A 112 4.78 15.12 -12.18
C TRP A 112 5.33 16.32 -11.41
N PHE A 113 6.61 16.65 -11.63
CA PHE A 113 7.31 17.82 -11.11
C PHE A 113 7.68 18.72 -12.29
N ASP A 114 6.83 19.70 -12.60
CA ASP A 114 6.93 20.49 -13.83
C ASP A 114 7.00 19.57 -15.06
N ASP A 115 8.10 19.60 -15.83
CA ASP A 115 8.31 18.76 -17.01
C ASP A 115 8.96 17.40 -16.71
N GLU A 116 9.34 17.14 -15.45
CA GLU A 116 9.93 15.88 -15.01
C GLU A 116 8.89 14.97 -14.36
N LYS A 117 9.10 13.65 -14.43
CA LYS A 117 8.25 12.69 -13.73
C LYS A 117 9.05 11.67 -12.95
N VAL A 118 8.47 11.24 -11.83
CA VAL A 118 8.96 10.11 -11.04
C VAL A 118 7.86 9.06 -11.00
N ILE A 119 8.23 7.82 -11.37
CA ILE A 119 7.32 6.66 -11.29
C ILE A 119 7.68 5.86 -10.05
N TYR A 120 6.71 5.65 -9.18
CA TYR A 120 6.84 4.87 -7.95
C TYR A 120 5.84 3.70 -7.96
N PRO A 121 6.30 2.46 -8.17
CA PRO A 121 5.40 1.31 -8.25
C PRO A 121 4.95 0.85 -6.87
N SER A 122 3.67 0.48 -6.76
CA SER A 122 3.09 -0.22 -5.62
C SER A 122 2.68 -1.63 -6.05
N PHE A 123 3.30 -2.66 -5.45
CA PHE A 123 2.96 -4.07 -5.69
C PHE A 123 1.91 -4.52 -4.69
N VAL A 124 0.74 -4.91 -5.18
CA VAL A 124 -0.38 -5.32 -4.32
C VAL A 124 -0.34 -6.84 -4.14
N PHE A 125 0.03 -7.27 -2.94
CA PHE A 125 0.09 -8.68 -2.58
C PHE A 125 -1.03 -9.04 -1.61
N GLN A 126 -1.80 -10.08 -1.93
CA GLN A 126 -2.71 -10.71 -1.01
C GLN A 126 -2.01 -11.88 -0.30
N THR A 127 -2.25 -12.00 1.01
CA THR A 127 -1.76 -13.11 1.84
C THR A 127 -2.84 -14.20 1.99
N GLU A 128 -2.49 -15.32 2.64
CA GLU A 128 -3.54 -16.16 3.25
C GLU A 128 -4.33 -15.38 4.31
N GLU A 129 -5.54 -15.87 4.60
CA GLU A 129 -6.36 -15.31 5.68
C GLU A 129 -5.62 -15.37 7.02
N PHE A 130 -5.63 -14.23 7.73
CA PHE A 130 -5.05 -14.10 9.05
C PHE A 130 -6.16 -13.73 10.04
N ALA A 131 -6.67 -14.69 10.80
CA ALA A 131 -7.77 -14.47 11.75
C ALA A 131 -7.32 -14.07 13.18
N ARG A 132 -6.00 -14.04 13.44
CA ARG A 132 -5.46 -13.73 14.78
C ARG A 132 -5.41 -12.21 15.01
N THR A 133 -5.18 -11.79 16.25
CA THR A 133 -4.91 -10.38 16.55
C THR A 133 -3.53 -9.99 16.01
N PRO A 134 -3.42 -8.92 15.20
CA PRO A 134 -2.12 -8.37 14.79
C PRO A 134 -1.25 -7.97 15.98
N GLN A 135 0.04 -8.26 15.89
CA GLN A 135 1.06 -7.87 16.88
C GLN A 135 2.26 -7.27 16.15
N PRO A 136 2.28 -5.95 15.90
CA PRO A 136 3.45 -5.28 15.34
C PRO A 136 4.73 -5.68 16.08
N THR A 137 5.78 -5.99 15.33
CA THR A 137 7.06 -6.45 15.90
C THR A 137 8.15 -5.39 15.80
N ASP A 138 8.00 -4.41 14.90
CA ASP A 138 8.94 -3.31 14.75
C ASP A 138 8.54 -2.10 15.61
N PRO A 139 9.33 -1.74 16.65
CA PRO A 139 9.05 -0.55 17.47
C PRO A 139 9.19 0.78 16.69
N ASP A 140 9.91 0.78 15.56
CA ASP A 140 10.04 1.97 14.69
C ASP A 140 8.80 2.19 13.82
N GLU A 141 7.85 1.25 13.85
CA GLU A 141 6.56 1.33 13.17
C GLU A 141 5.42 1.42 14.19
N PRO A 142 5.12 2.62 14.72
CA PRO A 142 4.14 2.77 15.80
C PRO A 142 2.73 2.60 15.24
N ILE A 143 2.28 1.35 15.07
CA ILE A 143 0.91 1.02 14.74
C ILE A 143 0.09 1.05 16.02
N SER A 144 -0.94 1.90 16.04
CA SER A 144 -1.74 2.17 17.25
C SER A 144 -3.15 1.58 17.19
N GLY A 145 -3.54 0.99 16.05
CA GLY A 145 -4.85 0.39 15.91
C GLY A 145 -5.02 -0.34 14.59
N PHE A 146 -6.02 -1.21 14.58
CA PHE A 146 -6.41 -2.02 13.44
C PHE A 146 -7.93 -1.99 13.28
N MET A 147 -8.39 -2.13 12.04
CA MET A 147 -9.78 -2.40 11.73
C MET A 147 -9.88 -3.34 10.55
N ASP A 148 -10.94 -4.11 10.50
CA ASP A 148 -11.29 -4.93 9.35
C ASP A 148 -12.26 -4.12 8.47
N ALA A 149 -12.07 -4.16 7.15
CA ALA A 149 -12.86 -3.37 6.20
C ALA A 149 -13.30 -4.23 5.01
N ASP A 150 -14.59 -4.20 4.69
CA ASP A 150 -15.12 -4.74 3.42
C ASP A 150 -14.92 -3.75 2.24
N ALA A 151 -15.40 -4.13 1.05
CA ALA A 151 -15.29 -3.29 -0.14
C ALA A 151 -16.03 -1.93 -0.03
N ILE A 152 -17.13 -1.85 0.72
CA ILE A 152 -17.87 -0.60 0.94
C ILE A 152 -17.06 0.28 1.89
N GLU A 153 -16.56 -0.28 2.98
CA GLU A 153 -15.74 0.42 3.98
C GLU A 153 -14.42 0.90 3.37
N LEU A 154 -13.78 0.12 2.49
CA LEU A 154 -12.63 0.56 1.71
C LEU A 154 -12.91 1.82 0.87
N ARG A 155 -14.10 1.92 0.24
CA ARG A 155 -14.50 3.13 -0.51
C ARG A 155 -14.74 4.33 0.42
N VAL A 156 -15.33 4.10 1.60
CA VAL A 156 -15.50 5.15 2.62
C VAL A 156 -14.16 5.66 3.11
N VAL A 157 -13.22 4.76 3.43
CA VAL A 157 -11.84 5.10 3.84
C VAL A 157 -11.11 5.85 2.73
N ALA A 158 -11.22 5.40 1.47
CA ALA A 158 -10.64 6.09 0.32
C ALA A 158 -11.16 7.52 0.19
N HIS A 159 -12.48 7.71 0.32
CA HIS A 159 -13.10 9.04 0.28
C HIS A 159 -12.58 9.93 1.42
N TYR A 160 -12.50 9.39 2.64
CA TYR A 160 -11.99 10.13 3.80
C TYR A 160 -10.52 10.54 3.61
N LEU A 161 -9.64 9.59 3.22
CA LEU A 161 -8.24 9.85 2.88
C LEU A 161 -8.09 10.95 1.81
N SER A 162 -8.87 10.87 0.74
CA SER A 162 -8.82 11.87 -0.36
C SER A 162 -9.30 13.26 0.04
N SER A 163 -10.05 13.36 1.15
CA SER A 163 -10.65 14.58 1.68
C SER A 163 -9.83 15.22 2.81
N LEU A 164 -8.70 14.62 3.20
CA LEU A 164 -7.89 15.13 4.31
C LEU A 164 -7.43 16.59 4.05
N PRO A 165 -7.45 17.46 5.08
CA PRO A 165 -7.13 18.86 4.92
C PRO A 165 -5.63 19.14 4.98
N ALA A 166 -5.27 20.39 4.67
CA ALA A 166 -3.94 20.96 4.92
C ALA A 166 -2.79 20.10 4.35
N HIS A 167 -1.74 19.87 5.13
CA HIS A 167 -0.54 19.16 4.71
C HIS A 167 -0.76 17.67 4.41
N TRP A 168 -1.90 17.10 4.80
CA TRP A 168 -2.27 15.71 4.50
C TRP A 168 -2.95 15.53 3.15
N ARG A 169 -3.44 16.61 2.53
CA ARG A 169 -4.31 16.53 1.34
C ARG A 169 -3.73 15.69 0.21
N GLU A 170 -2.47 15.92 -0.17
CA GLU A 170 -1.86 15.23 -1.31
C GLU A 170 -1.44 13.80 -0.94
N TRP A 171 -0.93 13.60 0.27
CA TRP A 171 -0.64 12.27 0.82
C TRP A 171 -1.89 11.40 0.92
N GLY A 172 -3.00 11.97 1.39
CA GLY A 172 -4.28 11.29 1.53
C GLY A 172 -4.86 10.89 0.17
N LYS A 173 -4.79 11.77 -0.84
CA LYS A 173 -5.16 11.42 -2.23
C LYS A 173 -4.31 10.28 -2.79
N PHE A 174 -3.00 10.30 -2.55
CA PHE A 174 -2.13 9.20 -2.95
C PHE A 174 -2.53 7.89 -2.26
N ARG A 175 -2.67 7.87 -0.93
CA ARG A 175 -3.06 6.67 -0.16
C ARG A 175 -4.47 6.16 -0.48
N ALA A 176 -5.38 7.03 -0.89
CA ALA A 176 -6.74 6.64 -1.28
C ALA A 176 -6.77 5.74 -2.53
N THR A 177 -5.83 5.90 -3.47
CA THR A 177 -5.85 5.17 -4.76
C THR A 177 -5.87 3.67 -4.59
N ALA A 178 -5.01 3.13 -3.72
CA ALA A 178 -4.96 1.70 -3.44
C ALA A 178 -6.25 1.15 -2.82
N HIS A 179 -6.94 1.95 -2.00
CA HIS A 179 -8.21 1.55 -1.39
C HIS A 179 -9.33 1.50 -2.42
N THR A 180 -9.43 2.53 -3.26
CA THR A 180 -10.39 2.55 -4.38
C THR A 180 -10.14 1.38 -5.33
N TRP A 181 -8.89 1.18 -5.72
CA TRP A 181 -8.50 0.08 -6.61
C TRP A 181 -8.84 -1.27 -5.99
N LEU A 182 -8.48 -1.50 -4.73
CA LEU A 182 -8.77 -2.77 -4.06
C LEU A 182 -10.27 -2.99 -3.95
N ALA A 183 -11.07 -1.99 -3.57
CA ALA A 183 -12.53 -2.13 -3.47
C ALA A 183 -13.24 -2.49 -4.79
N GLU A 184 -12.58 -2.33 -5.95
CA GLU A 184 -13.08 -2.74 -7.26
C GLU A 184 -12.65 -4.16 -7.65
N HIS A 185 -11.53 -4.62 -7.10
CA HIS A 185 -10.92 -5.92 -7.42
C HIS A 185 -11.12 -6.95 -6.29
N TRP A 186 -11.62 -6.53 -5.14
CA TRP A 186 -11.92 -7.35 -3.98
C TRP A 186 -13.36 -7.86 -4.10
N GLN A 187 -13.51 -9.12 -4.51
CA GLN A 187 -14.81 -9.79 -4.69
C GLN A 187 -14.80 -11.15 -3.97
N ASP A 188 -15.99 -11.57 -3.52
CA ASP A 188 -16.28 -12.88 -2.94
C ASP A 188 -15.97 -14.06 -3.89
#